data_AF-A0A2P2C005-F1
#
_entry.id   AF-A0A2P2C005-F1
#
_cell.length_a   1.000
_cell.length_b   1.000
_cell.length_c   1.000
_cell.angle_alpha   90.00
_cell.angle_beta   90.00
_cell.angle_gamma   90.00
#
_symmetry.space_group_name_H-M   'P 1'
#
loop_
_entity.id
_entity.type
_entity.pdbx_description
1 polymer ?
#
loop_
_entity_poly.entity_id
_entity_poly.type
_entity_poly.pdbx_seq_one_letter_code
_entity_poly.pdbx_strand_id
1 'polypeptide(L)' 'MGEHSMDTSDMVGRLADLQRLTGGLLPRREPEAIVIPEAARPLIPVPRRSRVFLRHGGGHGAFADVTLTAPHVRHVTD' A
#
# COMPACT_ATOMS: atom_id res chain seq x y z
N MET A 1 -7.36 61.98 -3.25
CA MET A 1 -7.63 60.63 -2.71
C MET A 1 -8.57 59.93 -3.69
N GLY A 2 -8.05 59.09 -4.60
CA GLY A 2 -8.89 58.47 -5.64
C GLY A 2 -8.19 57.50 -6.61
N GLU A 3 -6.88 57.29 -6.51
CA GLU A 3 -6.14 56.51 -7.53
C GLU A 3 -6.01 55.01 -7.17
N HIS A 4 -5.91 54.66 -5.88
CA HIS A 4 -5.74 53.26 -5.45
C HIS A 4 -6.94 52.33 -5.72
N SER A 5 -8.14 52.87 -5.92
CA SER A 5 -9.34 52.04 -6.16
C SER A 5 -9.43 51.53 -7.59
N MET A 6 -8.75 52.19 -8.56
CA MET A 6 -8.83 51.82 -9.97
C MET A 6 -7.85 50.68 -10.28
N ASP A 7 -6.65 50.73 -9.70
CA ASP A 7 -5.62 49.70 -9.83
C ASP A 7 -6.07 48.33 -9.27
N THR A 8 -6.77 48.34 -8.15
CA THR A 8 -7.30 47.12 -7.53
C THR A 8 -8.41 46.50 -8.38
N SER A 9 -9.27 47.32 -9.01
CA SER A 9 -10.30 46.84 -9.92
C SER A 9 -9.74 46.25 -11.21
N ASP A 10 -8.67 46.83 -11.77
CA ASP A 10 -7.97 46.30 -12.94
C ASP A 10 -7.27 44.97 -12.62
N MET A 11 -6.64 44.87 -11.45
CA MET A 11 -6.06 43.60 -10.98
C MET A 11 -7.09 42.48 -10.81
N VAL A 12 -8.27 42.78 -10.28
CA VAL A 12 -9.37 41.80 -10.14
C VAL A 12 -9.85 41.32 -11.51
N GLY A 13 -9.94 42.22 -12.50
CA GLY A 13 -10.28 41.86 -13.88
C GLY A 13 -9.25 40.91 -14.49
N ARG A 14 -7.96 41.25 -14.36
CA ARG A 14 -6.86 40.41 -14.86
C ARG A 14 -6.80 39.03 -14.19
N LEU A 15 -7.12 38.95 -12.89
CA LEU A 15 -7.22 37.68 -12.18
C LEU A 15 -8.38 36.82 -12.69
N ALA A 16 -9.53 37.44 -12.97
CA ALA A 16 -10.68 36.75 -13.53
C ALA A 16 -10.40 36.22 -14.95
N ASP A 17 -9.67 36.98 -15.76
CA ASP A 17 -9.27 36.56 -17.11
C ASP A 17 -8.22 35.44 -17.06
N LEU A 18 -7.26 35.50 -16.13
CA LEU A 18 -6.30 34.43 -15.89
C LEU A 18 -7.00 33.13 -15.46
N GLN A 19 -7.99 33.23 -14.57
CA GLN A 19 -8.80 32.09 -14.11
C GLN A 19 -9.63 31.48 -15.25
N ARG A 20 -10.18 32.31 -16.14
CA ARG A 20 -10.90 31.83 -17.33
C ARG A 20 -9.98 31.13 -18.32
N LEU A 21 -8.78 31.65 -18.52
CA LEU A 21 -7.79 31.08 -19.45
C LEU A 21 -7.18 29.77 -18.91
N THR A 22 -6.96 29.68 -17.60
CA THR A 22 -6.39 28.49 -16.94
C THR A 22 -7.45 27.43 -16.58
N GLY A 23 -8.70 27.83 -16.36
CA GLY A 23 -9.81 26.94 -15.98
C GLY A 23 -10.17 25.89 -17.04
N GLY A 24 -9.83 26.13 -18.32
CA GLY A 24 -9.98 25.15 -19.40
C GLY A 24 -8.75 24.28 -19.67
N LEU A 25 -7.58 24.62 -19.10
CA LEU A 25 -6.30 23.98 -19.41
C LEU A 25 -5.83 22.97 -18.35
N LEU A 26 -6.46 22.98 -17.17
CA LEU A 26 -6.20 21.98 -16.17
C LEU A 26 -7.16 20.81 -16.38
N PRO A 27 -6.71 19.64 -16.85
CA PRO A 27 -7.55 18.46 -16.83
C PRO A 27 -8.02 18.26 -15.40
N ARG A 28 -9.33 18.30 -15.19
CA ARG A 28 -9.97 17.96 -13.93
C ARG A 28 -9.64 16.49 -13.66
N ARG A 29 -8.54 16.27 -12.93
CA ARG A 29 -8.23 14.95 -12.37
C ARG A 29 -9.27 14.70 -11.30
N GLU A 30 -10.34 14.01 -11.70
CA GLU A 30 -11.17 13.30 -10.73
C GLU A 30 -10.23 12.47 -9.86
N PRO A 31 -10.37 12.50 -8.52
CA PRO A 31 -9.52 11.73 -7.65
C PRO A 31 -9.77 10.25 -7.96
N GLU A 32 -8.88 9.69 -8.78
CA GLU A 32 -8.86 8.27 -9.05
C GLU A 32 -8.55 7.59 -7.71
N ALA A 33 -9.51 6.82 -7.21
CA ALA A 33 -9.36 6.13 -5.94
C ALA A 33 -8.15 5.20 -6.06
N ILE A 34 -7.09 5.49 -5.31
CA ILE A 34 -5.95 4.58 -5.18
C ILE A 34 -6.50 3.37 -4.43
N VAL A 35 -6.78 2.29 -5.18
CA VAL A 35 -7.13 1.00 -4.60
C VAL A 35 -5.87 0.48 -3.94
N ILE A 36 -5.75 0.69 -2.63
CA ILE A 36 -4.74 0.00 -1.83
C ILE A 36 -5.22 -1.44 -1.72
N PRO A 37 -4.53 -2.42 -2.32
CA PRO A 37 -4.89 -3.81 -2.16
C PRO A 37 -4.87 -4.12 -0.67
N GLU A 38 -5.90 -4.78 -0.16
CA GLU A 38 -5.95 -5.18 1.23
C GLU A 38 -4.68 -5.95 1.56
N ALA A 39 -3.89 -5.43 2.52
CA ALA A 39 -2.62 -6.04 2.88
C ALA A 39 -2.88 -7.50 3.26
N ALA A 40 -2.12 -8.42 2.64
CA ALA A 40 -2.24 -9.84 2.93
C ALA A 40 -2.19 -10.02 4.46
N ARG A 41 -3.22 -10.67 5.03
CA ARG A 41 -3.30 -10.87 6.47
C ARG A 41 -1.98 -11.49 6.95
N PRO A 42 -1.34 -10.93 7.99
CA PRO A 42 -0.09 -11.49 8.48
C PRO A 42 -0.33 -12.96 8.84
N LEU A 43 0.43 -13.85 8.21
CA LEU A 43 0.44 -15.27 8.55
C LEU A 43 1.17 -15.40 9.89
N ILE A 44 0.44 -15.18 10.98
CA ILE A 44 0.95 -15.38 12.34
C ILE A 44 1.23 -16.87 12.47
N PRO A 45 2.50 -17.29 12.63
CA PRO A 45 2.80 -18.70 12.74
C PRO A 45 2.25 -19.22 14.07
N VAL A 46 1.40 -20.22 13.99
CA VAL A 46 0.89 -20.91 15.18
C VAL A 46 1.89 -22.02 15.54
N PRO A 47 2.47 -22.03 16.76
CA PRO A 47 3.35 -23.10 17.19
C PRO A 47 2.65 -24.46 17.08
N ARG A 48 3.26 -25.40 16.36
CA ARG A 48 2.73 -26.75 16.21
C ARG A 48 3.78 -27.79 16.60
N ARG A 49 3.32 -28.88 17.22
CA ARG A 49 4.17 -30.05 17.46
C ARG A 49 4.36 -30.81 16.16
N SER A 50 5.61 -31.14 15.86
CA SER A 50 5.99 -31.99 14.73
C SER A 50 7.03 -32.99 15.19
N ARG A 51 7.15 -34.09 14.45
CA ARG A 51 8.11 -35.14 14.72
C ARG A 51 9.02 -35.27 13.51
N VAL A 52 10.31 -35.08 13.72
CA VAL A 52 11.33 -35.14 12.67
C VAL A 52 12.20 -36.37 12.89
N PHE A 53 12.65 -36.98 11.79
CA PHE A 53 13.61 -38.08 11.84
C PHE A 53 15.01 -37.55 11.54
N LEU A 54 15.91 -37.69 12.52
CA LEU A 54 17.30 -37.29 12.41
C LEU A 54 18.12 -38.50 11.99
N ARG A 55 18.72 -38.45 10.80
CA ARG A 55 19.65 -39.47 10.31
C ARG A 55 21.06 -39.15 10.79
N HIS A 56 21.73 -40.15 11.36
CA HIS A 56 23.16 -40.09 11.69
C HIS A 56 23.97 -40.88 10.66
N GLY A 57 25.27 -40.61 10.59
CA GLY A 57 26.19 -41.40 9.78
C GLY A 57 26.13 -42.89 10.15
N GLY A 58 26.28 -43.78 9.16
CA GLY A 58 26.28 -45.22 9.39
C GLY A 58 24.90 -45.90 9.38
N GLY A 59 23.85 -45.26 8.85
CA GLY A 59 22.55 -45.89 8.62
C GLY A 59 21.57 -45.88 9.80
N HIS A 60 21.93 -45.22 10.90
CA HIS A 60 21.11 -45.11 12.10
C HIS A 60 20.38 -43.76 12.15
N GLY A 61 19.35 -43.66 12.98
CA GLY A 61 18.65 -42.40 13.21
C GLY A 61 17.69 -42.49 14.39
N ALA A 62 17.18 -41.32 14.80
CA ALA A 62 16.23 -41.20 15.90
C ALA A 62 15.16 -40.17 15.56
N PHE A 63 13.97 -40.34 16.15
CA PHE A 63 12.93 -39.33 16.08
C PHE A 63 13.12 -38.29 17.19
N ALA A 64 12.88 -37.02 16.86
CA ALA A 64 12.83 -35.93 17.81
C ALA A 64 11.51 -35.16 17.66
N ASP A 65 10.91 -34.81 18.79
CA ASP A 65 9.75 -33.91 18.81
C ASP A 65 10.25 -32.46 18.80
N VAL A 66 9.69 -31.65 17.91
CA VAL A 66 10.07 -30.24 17.73
C VAL A 66 8.83 -29.37 17.67
N THR A 67 8.96 -28.12 18.14
CA THR A 67 7.94 -27.09 17.97
C THR A 67 8.27 -26.27 16.74
N LEU A 68 7.42 -26.35 15.72
CA LEU A 68 7.56 -25.55 14.50
C LEU A 68 6.76 -24.26 14.66
N THR A 69 7.45 -23.13 14.52
CA THR A 69 6.87 -21.78 14.47
C THR A 69 6.93 -21.19 13.07
N ALA A 70 7.11 -22.02 12.04
CA ALA A 70 7.05 -21.59 10.64
C ALA A 70 5.59 -21.53 10.16
N PRO A 71 5.24 -20.60 9.24
CA PRO A 71 3.93 -20.54 8.63
C PRO A 71 3.50 -21.88 8.01
N HIS A 72 2.25 -22.26 8.19
CA HIS A 72 1.73 -23.48 7.60
C HIS A 72 1.50 -23.26 6.11
N VAL A 73 2.37 -23.79 5.24
CA VAL A 73 2.09 -23.84 3.80
C VAL A 73 0.87 -24.75 3.62
N ARG A 74 -0.28 -24.16 3.31
CA ARG A 74 -1.42 -24.94 2.82
C ARG A 74 -1.05 -25.37 1.41
N HIS A 75 -0.94 -26.68 1.18
CA HIS A 75 -0.92 -27.17 -0.19
C HIS A 75 -2.25 -26.76 -0.82
N VAL A 76 -2.19 -25.91 -1.84
CA VAL A 76 -3.34 -25.66 -2.71
C VAL A 76 -3.47 -26.92 -3.54
N THR A 77 -4.43 -27.77 -3.19
CA THR A 77 -4.90 -28.83 -4.08
C THR A 77 -5.77 -28.18 -5.15
N ASP A 78 -5.35 -28.33 -6.41
CA ASP A 78 -6.14 -28.03 -7.61
C ASP A 78 -7.30 -29.04 -7.74
#